data_AF-F2D975-F1
#
_entry.id   AF-F2D975-F1
#
_cell.length_a   1.000
_cell.length_b   1.000
_cell.length_c   1.000
_cell.angle_alpha   90.00
_cell.angle_beta   90.00
_cell.angle_gamma   90.00
#
_symmetry.space_group_name_H-M   'P 1'
#
loop_
_entity.id
_entity.type
_entity.pdbx_description
1 polymer ?
#
loop_
_entity_poly.entity_id
_entity_poly.type
_entity_poly.pdbx_seq_one_letter_code
_entity_poly.pdbx_strand_id
1 'polypeptide(L)'
;MAALQPSFSSLMAMNNGCNTMKFPKTALLPGFGGISRPQDVQDRNASLTCSRPRAVSVTDQSVAEPAKPRQSKHTVDPAAPEFLPLPAFEDCFPRSTKECSEVVHEESGHALKVPFRRVHLTGDSGHFDTYDTSGPQNISPRLGLPKIRKEWIDRREKLGSPRYTQMYYAKQGIITEEMLYCAKRENLAPEFVRSEVARGRAIIPSNKRHLELEPMIVGRNFLVKVNANIGNSAVVSSIEEEVHKLQWATMWGADTVMDLSTGRHIHETREWIIRNSSVPIGTVPIYQALEKVNGIAEDLSWEVFRETLIEQAEQGVDYFTIHAGVLLRYIPLTAKRMTGIVSRGGSIHAKWCLTYHKENFAYEHCTP
;
A
#
# COMPACT_ATOMS: atom_id res chain seq x y z
N MET A 1 1.70 46.42 46.70
CA MET A 1 2.82 47.39 46.56
C MET A 1 3.39 47.24 45.15
N ALA A 2 3.33 48.36 44.41
CA ALA A 2 4.08 48.76 43.22
C ALA A 2 4.39 47.74 42.09
N ALA A 3 3.70 47.95 40.97
CA ALA A 3 4.15 47.66 39.62
C ALA A 3 5.22 48.67 39.16
N LEU A 4 6.09 48.30 38.21
CA LEU A 4 6.83 49.24 37.35
C LEU A 4 7.10 48.61 35.98
N GLN A 5 6.45 49.17 34.95
CA GLN A 5 6.90 49.15 33.56
C GLN A 5 8.14 50.05 33.39
N PRO A 6 8.75 50.03 32.19
CA PRO A 6 8.89 51.31 31.51
C PRO A 6 8.33 51.26 30.09
N SER A 7 7.55 52.28 29.78
CA SER A 7 7.18 52.73 28.45
C SER A 7 8.31 53.56 27.85
N PHE A 8 8.50 53.46 26.53
CA PHE A 8 8.98 54.57 25.71
C PHE A 8 8.19 54.59 24.40
N SER A 9 7.49 55.69 24.20
CA SER A 9 6.85 56.11 22.97
C SER A 9 7.65 57.27 22.39
N SER A 10 7.84 57.32 21.06
CA SER A 10 7.79 58.60 20.34
C SER A 10 7.52 58.41 18.85
N LEU A 11 6.44 59.07 18.45
CA LEU A 11 6.06 59.75 17.21
C LEU A 11 6.19 59.13 15.81
N MET A 12 5.08 59.36 15.12
CA MET A 12 4.76 59.15 13.71
C MET A 12 5.58 60.00 12.74
N ALA A 13 5.75 59.45 11.53
CA ALA A 13 5.62 60.23 10.30
C ALA A 13 4.89 59.38 9.24
N MET A 14 3.75 59.89 8.78
CA MET A 14 3.01 59.37 7.63
C MET A 14 3.81 59.63 6.35
N ASN A 15 3.86 58.65 5.43
CA ASN A 15 3.84 59.00 4.02
C ASN A 15 3.13 57.92 3.20
N ASN A 16 2.17 58.39 2.39
CA ASN A 16 1.32 57.61 1.50
C ASN A 16 2.13 57.12 0.29
N GLY A 17 1.91 55.86 -0.10
CA GLY A 17 2.47 55.30 -1.33
C GLY A 17 1.77 54.00 -1.71
N CYS A 18 0.66 54.14 -2.44
CA CYS A 18 0.00 53.05 -3.15
C CYS A 18 0.99 52.36 -4.10
N ASN A 19 1.17 51.05 -4.00
CA ASN A 19 1.57 50.24 -5.16
C ASN A 19 1.17 48.77 -4.98
N THR A 20 0.34 48.33 -5.92
CA THR A 20 -0.13 46.96 -6.12
C THR A 20 1.02 46.10 -6.66
N MET A 21 1.55 45.20 -5.83
CA MET A 21 2.56 44.22 -6.27
C MET A 21 1.85 43.03 -6.92
N LYS A 22 1.84 43.02 -8.26
CA LYS A 22 1.47 41.88 -9.09
C LYS A 22 2.55 40.80 -8.99
N PHE A 23 2.15 39.57 -8.66
CA PHE A 23 3.02 38.39 -8.76
C PHE A 23 3.33 38.07 -10.23
N PRO A 24 4.59 37.79 -10.61
CA PRO A 24 4.91 37.36 -11.95
C PRO A 24 4.56 35.88 -12.14
N LYS A 25 3.74 35.60 -13.15
CA LYS A 25 3.65 34.27 -13.78
C LYS A 25 5.02 33.98 -14.41
N THR A 26 5.76 33.02 -13.86
CA THR A 26 7.05 32.63 -14.44
C THR A 26 6.86 31.36 -15.25
N ALA A 27 6.94 31.52 -16.57
CA ALA A 27 7.16 30.44 -17.52
C ALA A 27 8.62 29.96 -17.43
N LEU A 28 8.82 28.68 -17.76
CA LEU A 28 10.12 28.01 -17.91
C LEU A 28 11.18 28.88 -18.60
N LEU A 29 12.38 28.97 -18.00
CA LEU A 29 13.53 29.63 -18.62
C LEU A 29 14.17 28.73 -19.69
N PRO A 30 14.42 29.25 -20.91
CA PRO A 30 15.40 28.72 -21.85
C PRO A 30 16.76 29.44 -21.68
N GLY A 31 17.88 28.77 -21.95
CA GLY A 31 19.17 29.46 -22.00
C GLY A 31 20.39 28.56 -22.13
N PHE A 32 20.82 28.32 -23.37
CA PHE A 32 22.23 28.37 -23.75
C PHE A 32 22.31 28.97 -25.17
N GLY A 33 22.79 30.21 -25.26
CA GLY A 33 23.40 30.80 -26.47
C GLY A 33 24.86 31.15 -26.14
N GLY A 34 25.79 31.42 -27.05
CA GLY A 34 25.86 31.42 -28.51
C GLY A 34 27.33 31.13 -28.88
N ILE A 35 27.76 31.04 -30.15
CA ILE A 35 28.23 32.19 -30.95
C ILE A 35 28.51 31.70 -32.40
N SER A 36 27.91 32.42 -33.36
CA SER A 36 28.35 32.88 -34.69
C SER A 36 29.22 32.03 -35.67
N ARG A 37 28.63 31.84 -36.87
CA ARG A 37 29.07 31.52 -38.27
C ARG A 37 30.42 32.12 -38.79
N PRO A 38 31.00 31.78 -39.99
CA PRO A 38 30.34 31.28 -41.23
C PRO A 38 31.10 30.30 -42.19
N GLN A 39 30.36 29.87 -43.24
CA GLN A 39 30.73 29.64 -44.66
C GLN A 39 31.21 28.26 -45.21
N ASP A 40 30.73 28.04 -46.45
CA ASP A 40 30.82 26.93 -47.42
C ASP A 40 32.16 26.19 -47.58
N VAL A 41 32.09 24.92 -48.04
CA VAL A 41 32.69 24.42 -49.30
C VAL A 41 32.45 22.90 -49.45
N GLN A 42 32.16 22.49 -50.69
CA GLN A 42 31.88 21.14 -51.20
C GLN A 42 33.07 20.17 -51.19
N ASP A 43 32.72 18.87 -51.23
CA ASP A 43 33.32 17.76 -51.99
C ASP A 43 34.81 17.37 -51.81
N ARG A 44 35.06 16.12 -51.32
CA ARG A 44 35.44 14.93 -52.14
C ARG A 44 36.16 13.83 -51.33
N ASN A 45 35.66 12.61 -51.53
CA ASN A 45 36.35 11.33 -51.78
C ASN A 45 37.41 10.77 -50.81
N ALA A 46 36.98 9.65 -50.20
CA ALA A 46 37.53 8.29 -50.31
C ALA A 46 38.86 7.93 -49.61
N SER A 47 38.80 6.94 -48.71
CA SER A 47 39.18 5.55 -49.02
C SER A 47 39.55 4.72 -47.77
N LEU A 48 38.81 3.61 -47.56
CA LEU A 48 39.19 2.26 -47.08
C LEU A 48 39.92 2.13 -45.71
N THR A 49 39.70 1.17 -44.81
CA THR A 49 38.85 -0.03 -44.66
C THR A 49 39.11 -0.59 -43.26
N CYS A 50 38.10 -1.13 -42.55
CA CYS A 50 38.24 -2.40 -41.84
C CYS A 50 36.87 -3.01 -41.54
N SER A 51 36.78 -4.32 -41.76
CA SER A 51 35.65 -5.23 -41.88
C SER A 51 34.85 -5.51 -40.61
N ARG A 52 33.52 -5.64 -40.74
CA ARG A 52 32.64 -6.38 -39.81
C ARG A 52 31.88 -7.49 -40.58
N PRO A 53 31.72 -8.69 -40.01
CA PRO A 53 31.11 -9.82 -40.70
C PRO A 53 29.59 -9.67 -40.82
N ARG A 54 29.06 -10.15 -41.95
CA ARG A 54 27.65 -10.15 -42.33
C ARG A 54 27.03 -11.48 -41.87
N ALA A 55 26.00 -11.42 -41.03
CA ALA A 55 25.15 -12.59 -40.76
C ALA A 55 24.05 -12.68 -41.82
N VAL A 56 23.92 -13.85 -42.42
CA VAL A 56 23.01 -14.21 -43.51
C VAL A 56 21.61 -14.43 -42.93
N SER A 57 20.58 -13.89 -43.59
CA SER A 57 19.19 -14.13 -43.21
C SER A 57 18.78 -15.55 -43.56
N VAL A 58 18.43 -16.34 -42.55
CA VAL A 58 17.68 -17.58 -42.74
C VAL A 58 16.21 -17.18 -42.83
N THR A 59 15.59 -17.46 -43.98
CA THR A 59 14.14 -17.44 -44.17
C THR A 59 13.49 -18.34 -43.13
N ASP A 60 12.76 -17.74 -42.20
CA ASP A 60 11.98 -18.49 -41.22
C ASP A 60 10.56 -18.72 -41.75
N GLN A 61 10.13 -19.98 -41.65
CA GLN A 61 8.84 -20.44 -42.11
C GLN A 61 7.75 -19.87 -41.22
N SER A 62 6.67 -19.42 -41.84
CA SER A 62 5.49 -18.86 -41.19
C SER A 62 4.84 -19.87 -40.24
N VAL A 63 5.11 -19.73 -38.95
CA VAL A 63 4.20 -20.17 -37.89
C VAL A 63 3.43 -18.93 -37.46
N ALA A 64 2.12 -18.92 -37.69
CA ALA A 64 1.27 -17.83 -37.24
C ALA A 64 1.39 -17.72 -35.71
N GLU A 65 1.93 -16.60 -35.22
CA GLU A 65 1.81 -16.25 -33.80
C GLU A 65 0.32 -16.21 -33.45
N PRO A 66 -0.13 -16.85 -32.35
CA PRO A 66 -1.46 -16.61 -31.85
C PRO A 66 -1.59 -15.12 -31.54
N ALA A 67 -2.65 -14.49 -32.05
CA ALA A 67 -2.88 -13.06 -31.91
C ALA A 67 -2.68 -12.64 -30.44
N LYS A 68 -1.74 -11.73 -30.19
CA LYS A 68 -1.59 -11.07 -28.88
C LYS A 68 -2.96 -10.57 -28.44
N PRO A 69 -3.45 -10.94 -27.24
CA PRO A 69 -4.73 -10.45 -26.77
C PRO A 69 -4.67 -8.93 -26.78
N ARG A 70 -5.71 -8.30 -27.34
CA ARG A 70 -5.87 -6.84 -27.34
C ARG A 70 -5.77 -6.39 -25.88
N GLN A 71 -4.66 -5.75 -25.50
CA GLN A 71 -4.50 -5.14 -24.18
C GLN A 71 -5.53 -4.00 -24.07
N SER A 72 -6.72 -4.33 -23.58
CA SER A 72 -7.61 -3.32 -23.04
C SER A 72 -6.89 -2.72 -21.84
N LYS A 73 -6.40 -1.48 -21.96
CA LYS A 73 -5.63 -0.82 -20.89
C LYS A 73 -6.47 -0.50 -19.65
N HIS A 74 -7.79 -0.68 -19.72
CA HIS A 74 -8.73 -0.35 -18.66
C HIS A 74 -9.83 -1.42 -18.54
N THR A 75 -10.32 -1.62 -17.31
CA THR A 75 -11.48 -2.46 -17.01
C THR A 75 -12.71 -1.90 -17.72
N VAL A 76 -13.44 -2.75 -18.44
CA VAL A 76 -14.65 -2.35 -19.17
C VAL A 76 -15.84 -2.22 -18.22
N ASP A 77 -16.04 -3.22 -17.37
CA ASP A 77 -17.08 -3.23 -16.34
C ASP A 77 -16.45 -3.50 -14.95
N PRO A 78 -16.33 -2.47 -14.09
CA PRO A 78 -15.80 -2.63 -12.74
C PRO A 78 -16.60 -3.60 -11.86
N ALA A 79 -17.87 -3.85 -12.18
CA ALA A 79 -18.72 -4.79 -11.45
C ALA A 79 -18.54 -6.24 -11.90
N ALA A 80 -17.93 -6.48 -13.07
CA ALA A 80 -17.70 -7.83 -13.60
C ALA A 80 -16.36 -8.01 -14.35
N PRO A 81 -15.19 -7.70 -13.74
CA PRO A 81 -13.89 -7.77 -14.40
C PRO A 81 -13.56 -9.16 -14.96
N GLU A 82 -12.83 -9.22 -16.08
CA GLU A 82 -12.41 -10.48 -16.72
C GLU A 82 -11.06 -10.98 -16.19
N PHE A 83 -11.08 -11.67 -15.06
CA PHE A 83 -9.86 -12.10 -14.39
C PHE A 83 -8.97 -13.04 -15.21
N LEU A 84 -7.67 -12.78 -15.16
CA LEU A 84 -6.64 -13.60 -15.76
C LEU A 84 -6.37 -14.84 -14.88
N PRO A 85 -6.18 -16.03 -15.48
CA PRO A 85 -5.75 -17.19 -14.72
C PRO A 85 -4.32 -17.02 -14.22
N LEU A 86 -4.03 -17.53 -13.02
CA LEU A 86 -2.69 -17.63 -12.49
C LEU A 86 -2.06 -18.99 -12.82
N PRO A 87 -0.72 -19.07 -12.87
CA PRO A 87 -0.03 -20.36 -12.81
C PRO A 87 -0.46 -21.14 -11.58
N ALA A 88 -0.51 -22.47 -11.71
CA ALA A 88 -0.88 -23.32 -10.59
C ALA A 88 0.18 -23.24 -9.48
N PHE A 89 -0.23 -23.54 -8.25
CA PHE A 89 0.68 -23.58 -7.10
C PHE A 89 1.82 -24.59 -7.34
N GLU A 90 1.51 -25.72 -7.96
CA GLU A 90 2.43 -26.80 -8.29
C GLU A 90 3.46 -26.39 -9.35
N ASP A 91 3.08 -25.47 -10.25
CA ASP A 91 3.99 -24.90 -11.26
C ASP A 91 4.98 -23.93 -10.60
N CYS A 92 4.53 -23.16 -9.62
CA CYS A 92 5.36 -22.21 -8.88
C CYS A 92 6.29 -22.94 -7.89
N PHE A 93 5.79 -24.00 -7.25
CA PHE A 93 6.44 -24.73 -6.18
C PHE A 93 6.44 -26.24 -6.44
N PRO A 94 7.26 -26.72 -7.39
CA PRO A 94 7.35 -28.15 -7.66
C PRO A 94 7.73 -28.92 -6.39
N ARG A 95 7.14 -30.11 -6.24
CA ARG A 95 7.31 -30.98 -5.06
C ARG A 95 6.85 -30.35 -3.74
N SER A 96 5.94 -29.39 -3.78
CA SER A 96 5.35 -28.82 -2.58
C SER A 96 3.86 -29.12 -2.49
N THR A 97 3.36 -29.30 -1.26
CA THR A 97 1.92 -29.35 -0.97
C THR A 97 1.55 -28.24 0.01
N LYS A 98 0.33 -27.70 -0.14
CA LYS A 98 -0.26 -26.83 0.88
C LYS A 98 -0.87 -27.70 1.96
N GLU A 99 -0.42 -27.51 3.18
CA GLU A 99 -0.87 -28.24 4.36
C GLU A 99 -1.48 -27.27 5.37
N CYS A 100 -2.21 -27.81 6.34
CA CYS A 100 -2.70 -27.01 7.46
C CYS A 100 -2.47 -27.74 8.79
N SER A 101 -2.09 -26.97 9.80
CA SER A 101 -2.09 -27.43 11.18
C SER A 101 -3.40 -27.03 11.82
N GLU A 102 -4.09 -27.98 12.43
CA GLU A 102 -5.31 -27.71 13.19
C GLU A 102 -4.97 -27.38 14.65
N VAL A 103 -5.62 -26.35 15.18
CA VAL A 103 -5.55 -25.97 16.60
C VAL A 103 -6.92 -25.49 17.05
N VAL A 104 -7.34 -25.86 18.25
CA VAL A 104 -8.64 -25.47 18.82
C VAL A 104 -8.44 -24.29 19.75
N HIS A 105 -9.22 -23.22 19.56
CA HIS A 105 -9.28 -22.11 20.48
C HIS A 105 -10.15 -22.48 21.69
N GLU A 106 -9.55 -22.68 22.86
CA GLU A 106 -10.21 -23.24 24.04
C GLU A 106 -11.47 -22.46 24.47
N GLU A 107 -11.42 -21.13 24.47
CA GLU A 107 -12.52 -20.28 24.96
C GLU A 107 -13.77 -20.31 24.04
N SER A 108 -13.57 -20.55 22.74
CA SER A 108 -14.67 -20.54 21.76
C SER A 108 -14.99 -21.92 21.19
N GLY A 109 -14.10 -22.90 21.34
CA GLY A 109 -14.18 -24.20 20.67
C GLY A 109 -13.92 -24.14 19.16
N HIS A 110 -13.55 -22.98 18.60
CA HIS A 110 -13.32 -22.84 17.16
C HIS A 110 -12.06 -23.62 16.74
N ALA A 111 -12.20 -24.49 15.74
CA ALA A 111 -11.08 -25.17 15.10
C ALA A 111 -10.46 -24.25 14.03
N LEU A 112 -9.19 -23.89 14.24
CA LEU A 112 -8.43 -23.01 13.36
C LEU A 112 -7.51 -23.85 12.46
N LYS A 113 -7.52 -23.57 11.16
CA LYS A 113 -6.64 -24.20 10.16
C LYS A 113 -5.54 -23.23 9.77
N VAL A 114 -4.32 -23.49 10.24
CA VAL A 114 -3.16 -22.61 10.05
C VAL A 114 -2.28 -23.15 8.92
N PRO A 115 -2.14 -22.43 7.79
CA PRO A 115 -1.48 -22.94 6.60
C PRO A 115 0.04 -22.94 6.75
N PHE A 116 0.65 -23.92 6.10
CA PHE A 116 2.08 -23.97 5.82
C PHE A 116 2.28 -24.73 4.50
N ARG A 117 3.46 -24.60 3.91
CA ARG A 117 3.84 -25.37 2.72
C ARG A 117 4.82 -26.46 3.11
N ARG A 118 4.55 -27.68 2.68
CA ARG A 118 5.44 -28.84 2.87
C ARG A 118 6.21 -29.12 1.59
N VAL A 119 7.53 -29.04 1.64
CA VAL A 119 8.43 -29.38 0.53
C VAL A 119 8.88 -30.83 0.70
N HIS A 120 8.55 -31.67 -0.27
CA HIS A 120 8.88 -33.10 -0.24
C HIS A 120 10.29 -33.33 -0.78
N LEU A 121 11.19 -33.84 0.04
CA LEU A 121 12.60 -34.06 -0.30
C LEU A 121 12.84 -35.50 -0.77
N THR A 122 13.91 -35.72 -1.55
CA THR A 122 14.40 -37.08 -1.86
C THR A 122 15.34 -37.56 -0.74
N GLY A 123 15.35 -38.85 -0.45
CA GLY A 123 16.19 -39.46 0.59
C GLY A 123 15.51 -39.51 1.96
N ASP A 124 16.29 -39.73 3.01
CA ASP A 124 15.78 -40.00 4.37
C ASP A 124 15.18 -38.77 5.08
N SER A 125 15.39 -37.57 4.54
CA SER A 125 14.99 -36.29 5.16
C SER A 125 13.50 -35.98 5.08
N GLY A 126 12.66 -36.86 4.50
CA GLY A 126 11.19 -36.78 4.51
C GLY A 126 10.61 -35.52 3.86
N HIS A 127 10.59 -34.40 4.59
CA HIS A 127 10.03 -33.14 4.14
C HIS A 127 10.62 -31.93 4.90
N PHE A 128 10.41 -30.73 4.37
CA PHE A 128 10.70 -29.46 5.02
C PHE A 128 9.46 -28.56 5.01
N ASP A 129 9.01 -28.14 6.19
CA ASP A 129 7.84 -27.26 6.33
C ASP A 129 8.28 -25.79 6.36
N THR A 130 7.63 -24.97 5.54
CA THR A 130 7.90 -23.53 5.42
C THR A 130 6.63 -22.71 5.58
N TYR A 131 6.81 -21.46 6.01
CA TYR A 131 5.74 -20.46 6.01
C TYR A 131 5.17 -20.29 4.60
N ASP A 132 3.86 -20.00 4.53
CA ASP A 132 3.12 -19.88 3.26
C ASP A 132 2.07 -18.77 3.37
N THR A 133 2.13 -17.82 2.43
CA THR A 133 1.24 -16.65 2.32
C THR A 133 0.31 -16.75 1.11
N SER A 134 0.45 -17.77 0.26
CA SER A 134 -0.27 -17.87 -1.01
C SER A 134 -1.80 -17.93 -0.87
N GLY A 135 -2.30 -18.27 0.32
CA GLY A 135 -3.74 -18.37 0.60
C GLY A 135 -4.42 -19.53 -0.12
N PRO A 136 -5.76 -19.59 -0.07
CA PRO A 136 -6.55 -20.60 -0.79
C PRO A 136 -6.32 -20.52 -2.31
N GLN A 137 -6.13 -21.68 -2.94
CA GLN A 137 -5.85 -21.80 -4.38
C GLN A 137 -7.09 -22.22 -5.17
N ASN A 138 -7.09 -21.96 -6.48
CA ASN A 138 -8.14 -22.40 -7.42
C ASN A 138 -9.54 -21.88 -7.10
N ILE A 139 -9.63 -20.69 -6.50
CA ILE A 139 -10.90 -20.00 -6.24
C ILE A 139 -11.08 -18.89 -7.27
N SER A 140 -12.25 -18.88 -7.92
CA SER A 140 -12.61 -17.83 -8.87
C SER A 140 -12.67 -16.48 -8.14
N PRO A 141 -11.96 -15.44 -8.61
CA PRO A 141 -12.00 -14.14 -7.95
C PRO A 141 -13.38 -13.49 -7.92
N ARG A 142 -14.30 -13.94 -8.81
CA ARG A 142 -15.71 -13.50 -8.83
C ARG A 142 -16.50 -13.95 -7.60
N LEU A 143 -16.08 -15.03 -6.94
CA LEU A 143 -16.74 -15.54 -5.73
C LEU A 143 -16.20 -14.88 -4.45
N GLY A 144 -14.94 -14.43 -4.47
CA GLY A 144 -14.19 -14.06 -3.28
C GLY A 144 -13.71 -15.28 -2.49
N LEU A 145 -12.76 -15.04 -1.59
CA LEU A 145 -12.23 -16.08 -0.71
C LEU A 145 -13.23 -16.47 0.40
N PRO A 146 -13.10 -17.68 0.97
CA PRO A 146 -13.90 -18.09 2.12
C PRO A 146 -13.69 -17.14 3.31
N LYS A 147 -14.79 -16.73 3.94
CA LYS A 147 -14.82 -15.83 5.09
C LYS A 147 -14.47 -16.56 6.40
N ILE A 148 -13.26 -17.12 6.50
CA ILE A 148 -12.84 -18.02 7.59
C ILE A 148 -12.94 -17.41 9.00
N ARG A 149 -12.86 -16.07 9.11
CA ARG A 149 -12.92 -15.38 10.42
C ARG A 149 -14.34 -15.04 10.88
N LYS A 150 -15.36 -15.32 10.08
CA LYS A 150 -16.74 -14.86 10.31
C LYS A 150 -17.26 -15.23 11.71
N GLU A 151 -17.15 -16.50 12.09
CA GLU A 151 -17.68 -16.99 13.38
C GLU A 151 -16.95 -16.38 14.57
N TRP A 152 -15.65 -16.12 14.44
CA TRP A 152 -14.82 -15.53 15.50
C TRP A 152 -15.26 -14.10 15.80
N ILE A 153 -15.53 -13.33 14.73
CA ILE A 153 -16.01 -11.96 14.82
C ILE A 153 -17.45 -11.92 15.35
N ASP A 154 -18.35 -12.73 14.78
CA ASP A 154 -19.76 -12.78 15.19
C ASP A 154 -19.89 -13.13 16.69
N ARG A 155 -19.09 -14.08 17.20
CA ARG A 155 -19.05 -14.42 18.63
C ARG A 155 -18.70 -13.21 19.49
N ARG A 156 -17.61 -12.50 19.16
CA ARG A 156 -17.15 -11.35 19.95
C ARG A 156 -18.07 -10.14 19.83
N GLU A 157 -18.71 -9.96 18.69
CA GLU A 157 -19.75 -8.93 18.54
C GLU A 157 -20.97 -9.22 19.42
N LYS A 158 -21.42 -10.47 19.50
CA LYS A 158 -22.51 -10.89 20.40
C LYS A 158 -22.19 -10.70 21.88
N LEU A 159 -20.95 -10.93 22.30
CA LEU A 159 -20.51 -10.70 23.67
C LEU A 159 -20.49 -9.22 24.05
N GLY A 160 -20.32 -8.33 23.06
CA GLY A 160 -20.24 -6.89 23.28
C GLY A 160 -18.89 -6.46 23.87
N SER A 161 -18.18 -5.59 23.17
CA SER A 161 -16.92 -5.02 23.65
C SER A 161 -16.88 -3.53 23.37
N PRO A 162 -16.34 -2.69 24.29
CA PRO A 162 -16.19 -1.26 24.04
C PRO A 162 -15.21 -0.95 22.91
N ARG A 163 -14.29 -1.87 22.59
CA ARG A 163 -13.29 -1.75 21.51
C ARG A 163 -13.04 -3.10 20.86
N TYR A 164 -12.76 -3.09 19.55
CA TYR A 164 -12.61 -4.31 18.75
C TYR A 164 -11.16 -4.63 18.35
N THR A 165 -10.17 -3.96 18.94
CA THR A 165 -8.76 -4.13 18.55
C THR A 165 -8.10 -5.30 19.27
N GLN A 166 -7.15 -5.96 18.62
CA GLN A 166 -6.34 -7.02 19.23
C GLN A 166 -5.57 -6.51 20.46
N MET A 167 -5.09 -5.26 20.44
CA MET A 167 -4.45 -4.63 21.60
C MET A 167 -5.39 -4.47 22.80
N TYR A 168 -6.68 -4.16 22.57
CA TYR A 168 -7.66 -4.09 23.65
C TYR A 168 -7.82 -5.46 24.31
N TYR A 169 -8.10 -6.50 23.53
CA TYR A 169 -8.26 -7.86 24.05
C TYR A 169 -7.00 -8.36 24.76
N ALA A 170 -5.83 -8.10 24.17
CA ALA A 170 -4.55 -8.47 24.76
C ALA A 170 -4.35 -7.83 26.15
N LYS A 171 -4.70 -6.55 26.32
CA LYS A 171 -4.60 -5.83 27.61
C LYS A 171 -5.60 -6.34 28.65
N GLN A 172 -6.71 -6.95 28.23
CA GLN A 172 -7.65 -7.63 29.13
C GLN A 172 -7.19 -9.05 29.51
N GLY A 173 -6.04 -9.52 29.03
CA GLY A 173 -5.58 -10.89 29.26
C GLY A 173 -6.25 -11.92 28.36
N ILE A 174 -7.02 -11.49 27.35
CA ILE A 174 -7.75 -12.38 26.44
C ILE A 174 -6.82 -12.77 25.29
N ILE A 175 -6.68 -14.07 25.07
CA ILE A 175 -6.08 -14.64 23.86
C ILE A 175 -7.22 -14.81 22.86
N THR A 176 -7.11 -14.18 21.69
CA THR A 176 -8.12 -14.30 20.63
C THR A 176 -7.78 -15.42 19.65
N GLU A 177 -8.73 -15.80 18.80
CA GLU A 177 -8.49 -16.71 17.69
C GLU A 177 -7.33 -16.23 16.80
N GLU A 178 -7.24 -14.93 16.52
CA GLU A 178 -6.13 -14.38 15.72
C GLU A 178 -4.78 -14.50 16.42
N MET A 179 -4.71 -14.31 17.75
CA MET A 179 -3.47 -14.49 18.51
C MET A 179 -3.02 -15.94 18.51
N LEU A 180 -3.94 -16.89 18.72
CA LEU A 180 -3.65 -18.33 18.66
C LEU A 180 -3.22 -18.74 17.25
N TYR A 181 -3.88 -18.22 16.22
CA TYR A 181 -3.53 -18.46 14.82
C TYR A 181 -2.09 -18.01 14.52
N CYS A 182 -1.74 -16.77 14.88
CA CYS A 182 -0.39 -16.24 14.70
C CYS A 182 0.65 -17.02 15.51
N ALA A 183 0.31 -17.39 16.75
CA ALA A 183 1.20 -18.18 17.61
C ALA A 183 1.54 -19.53 16.97
N LYS A 184 0.53 -20.23 16.43
CA LYS A 184 0.74 -21.49 15.72
C LYS A 184 1.55 -21.29 14.43
N ARG A 185 1.29 -20.22 13.68
CA ARG A 185 1.98 -19.89 12.41
C ARG A 185 3.46 -19.55 12.62
N GLU A 186 3.80 -18.94 13.75
CA GLU A 186 5.18 -18.59 14.16
C GLU A 186 5.85 -19.68 15.02
N ASN A 187 5.13 -20.76 15.35
CA ASN A 187 5.57 -21.78 16.30
C ASN A 187 6.02 -21.22 17.67
N LEU A 188 5.21 -20.31 18.22
CA LEU A 188 5.42 -19.65 19.51
C LEU A 188 4.22 -19.86 20.44
N ALA A 189 4.40 -19.56 21.73
CA ALA A 189 3.32 -19.65 22.71
C ALA A 189 2.25 -18.54 22.49
N PRO A 190 0.95 -18.86 22.55
CA PRO A 190 -0.13 -17.86 22.43
C PRO A 190 -0.04 -16.73 23.46
N GLU A 191 0.35 -17.05 24.68
CA GLU A 191 0.55 -16.05 25.74
C GLU A 191 1.72 -15.08 25.42
N PHE A 192 2.76 -15.55 24.73
CA PHE A 192 3.84 -14.68 24.28
C PHE A 192 3.35 -13.69 23.23
N VAL A 193 2.55 -14.16 22.26
CA VAL A 193 1.88 -13.31 21.26
C VAL A 193 1.01 -12.25 21.93
N ARG A 194 0.11 -12.66 22.83
CA ARG A 194 -0.75 -11.75 23.60
C ARG A 194 0.08 -10.69 24.34
N SER A 195 1.15 -11.11 25.01
CA SER A 195 2.04 -10.22 25.77
C SER A 195 2.76 -9.18 24.89
N GLU A 196 3.26 -9.56 23.70
CA GLU A 196 3.88 -8.62 22.76
C GLU A 196 2.87 -7.62 22.18
N VAL A 197 1.63 -8.08 21.90
CA VAL A 197 0.53 -7.22 21.42
C VAL A 197 0.05 -6.25 22.52
N ALA A 198 -0.13 -6.72 23.75
CA ALA A 198 -0.60 -5.90 24.88
C ALA A 198 0.32 -4.70 25.16
N ARG A 199 1.64 -4.92 25.04
CA ARG A 199 2.66 -3.88 25.28
C ARG A 199 3.02 -3.07 24.04
N GLY A 200 2.35 -3.30 22.90
CA GLY A 200 2.54 -2.54 21.67
C GLY A 200 3.87 -2.79 20.93
N ARG A 201 4.54 -3.92 21.19
CA ARG A 201 5.76 -4.32 20.46
C ARG A 201 5.48 -5.20 19.24
N ALA A 202 4.26 -5.69 19.12
CA ALA A 202 3.74 -6.38 17.95
C ALA A 202 2.30 -5.99 17.68
N ILE A 203 1.87 -6.17 16.42
CA ILE A 203 0.51 -5.90 15.96
C ILE A 203 0.00 -7.06 15.11
N ILE A 204 -1.32 -7.27 15.13
CA ILE A 204 -2.04 -8.18 14.25
C ILE A 204 -3.01 -7.31 13.44
N PRO A 205 -2.67 -6.92 12.20
CA PRO A 205 -3.53 -6.08 11.36
C PRO A 205 -4.68 -6.95 10.83
N SER A 206 -5.84 -6.84 11.47
CA SER A 206 -6.96 -7.76 11.25
C SER A 206 -8.31 -7.08 11.40
N ASN A 207 -8.65 -6.16 10.49
CA ASN A 207 -9.94 -5.47 10.51
C ASN A 207 -11.07 -6.51 10.56
N LYS A 208 -12.07 -6.26 11.41
CA LYS A 208 -13.20 -7.18 11.61
C LYS A 208 -14.09 -7.36 10.37
N ARG A 209 -13.96 -6.48 9.37
CA ARG A 209 -14.66 -6.59 8.08
C ARG A 209 -13.90 -7.41 7.04
N HIS A 210 -12.60 -7.66 7.24
CA HIS A 210 -11.80 -8.52 6.37
C HIS A 210 -11.86 -9.97 6.84
N LEU A 211 -12.95 -10.65 6.49
CA LEU A 211 -13.26 -11.97 7.02
C LEU A 211 -12.50 -13.10 6.31
N GLU A 212 -11.95 -12.79 5.14
CA GLU A 212 -11.14 -13.65 4.27
C GLU A 212 -9.69 -13.84 4.76
N LEU A 213 -9.24 -12.95 5.65
CA LEU A 213 -7.86 -12.88 6.15
C LEU A 213 -7.43 -14.16 6.90
N GLU A 214 -6.24 -14.66 6.56
CA GLU A 214 -5.44 -15.59 7.35
C GLU A 214 -4.52 -14.78 8.28
N PRO A 215 -4.76 -14.72 9.61
CA PRO A 215 -4.05 -13.82 10.50
C PRO A 215 -2.52 -14.00 10.47
N MET A 216 -1.83 -12.88 10.61
CA MET A 216 -0.37 -12.80 10.73
C MET A 216 0.01 -11.72 11.74
N ILE A 217 1.24 -11.80 12.26
CA ILE A 217 1.76 -10.88 13.27
C ILE A 217 3.00 -10.16 12.76
N VAL A 218 3.10 -8.86 13.07
CA VAL A 218 4.27 -8.02 12.78
C VAL A 218 4.87 -7.58 14.11
N GLY A 219 6.14 -7.90 14.34
CA GLY A 219 6.88 -7.46 15.52
C GLY A 219 8.32 -7.97 15.52
N ARG A 220 9.17 -7.34 16.33
CA ARG A 220 10.62 -7.63 16.36
C ARG A 220 10.98 -9.07 16.71
N ASN A 221 10.16 -9.74 17.53
CA ASN A 221 10.46 -11.09 18.04
C ASN A 221 9.80 -12.20 17.21
N PHE A 222 9.29 -11.87 16.03
CA PHE A 222 8.63 -12.78 15.08
C PHE A 222 9.45 -12.84 13.79
N LEU A 223 9.09 -13.73 12.85
CA LEU A 223 9.70 -13.73 11.52
C LEU A 223 9.57 -12.33 10.89
N VAL A 224 10.60 -11.89 10.16
CA VAL A 224 10.53 -10.64 9.40
C VAL A 224 9.44 -10.79 8.33
N LYS A 225 8.64 -9.74 8.16
CA LYS A 225 7.50 -9.71 7.22
C LYS A 225 7.79 -8.76 6.07
N VAL A 226 7.32 -9.12 4.87
CA VAL A 226 7.52 -8.37 3.63
C VAL A 226 6.19 -7.87 3.09
N ASN A 227 6.15 -6.59 2.68
CA ASN A 227 5.00 -5.98 2.04
C ASN A 227 5.24 -5.83 0.52
N ALA A 228 4.24 -6.17 -0.29
CA ALA A 228 4.22 -5.82 -1.71
C ALA A 228 3.28 -4.64 -1.97
N ASN A 229 3.75 -3.66 -2.75
CA ASN A 229 2.91 -2.55 -3.19
C ASN A 229 2.34 -2.85 -4.57
N ILE A 230 1.01 -2.79 -4.68
CA ILE A 230 0.26 -2.83 -5.93
C ILE A 230 -0.57 -1.56 -6.06
N GLY A 231 -1.44 -1.48 -7.05
CA GLY A 231 -2.36 -0.37 -7.24
C GLY A 231 -2.32 0.15 -8.67
N ASN A 232 -3.48 0.60 -9.11
CA ASN A 232 -3.65 1.19 -10.43
C ASN A 232 -3.12 2.63 -10.44
N SER A 233 -2.80 3.13 -11.63
CA SER A 233 -2.42 4.53 -11.81
C SER A 233 -3.33 5.18 -12.85
N ALA A 234 -3.34 6.51 -12.91
CA ALA A 234 -4.07 7.23 -13.95
C ALA A 234 -3.62 6.90 -15.38
N VAL A 235 -2.45 6.25 -15.55
CA VAL A 235 -1.82 6.00 -16.85
C VAL A 235 -1.84 4.52 -17.23
N VAL A 236 -1.82 3.60 -16.26
CA VAL A 236 -1.65 2.15 -16.47
C VAL A 236 -2.42 1.36 -15.41
N SER A 237 -2.86 0.17 -15.82
CA SER A 237 -3.47 -0.91 -15.03
C SER A 237 -4.99 -0.94 -15.00
N SER A 238 -5.52 -2.13 -14.71
CA SER A 238 -6.94 -2.47 -14.63
C SER A 238 -7.21 -3.29 -13.36
N ILE A 239 -8.48 -3.41 -12.96
CA ILE A 239 -8.89 -4.22 -11.79
C ILE A 239 -8.41 -5.67 -11.93
N GLU A 240 -8.50 -6.24 -13.13
CA GLU A 240 -8.05 -7.58 -13.46
C GLU A 240 -6.54 -7.76 -13.16
N GLU A 241 -5.72 -6.80 -13.59
CA GLU A 241 -4.28 -6.82 -13.36
C GLU A 241 -3.93 -6.61 -11.88
N GLU A 242 -4.67 -5.78 -11.15
CA GLU A 242 -4.45 -5.58 -9.71
C GLU A 242 -4.74 -6.85 -8.89
N VAL A 243 -5.84 -7.54 -9.17
CA VAL A 243 -6.15 -8.83 -8.50
C VAL A 243 -5.11 -9.89 -8.87
N HIS A 244 -4.69 -9.94 -10.13
CA HIS A 244 -3.60 -10.84 -10.54
C HIS A 244 -2.29 -10.53 -9.80
N LYS A 245 -1.92 -9.25 -9.68
CA LYS A 245 -0.71 -8.83 -8.94
C LYS A 245 -0.79 -9.14 -7.44
N LEU A 246 -1.96 -8.98 -6.81
CA LEU A 246 -2.21 -9.39 -5.43
C LEU A 246 -1.85 -10.86 -5.23
N GLN A 247 -2.52 -11.73 -5.99
CA GLN A 247 -2.37 -13.18 -5.85
C GLN A 247 -0.96 -13.64 -6.25
N TRP A 248 -0.36 -13.01 -7.25
CA TRP A 248 1.03 -13.27 -7.63
C TRP A 248 2.01 -12.88 -6.54
N ALA A 249 1.85 -11.70 -5.92
CA ALA A 249 2.72 -11.25 -4.84
C ALA A 249 2.64 -12.18 -3.63
N THR A 250 1.44 -12.60 -3.22
CA THR A 250 1.26 -13.50 -2.08
C THR A 250 1.76 -14.92 -2.38
N MET A 251 1.63 -15.39 -3.63
CA MET A 251 2.24 -16.65 -4.09
C MET A 251 3.74 -16.67 -3.78
N TRP A 252 4.45 -15.57 -4.04
CA TRP A 252 5.90 -15.46 -3.85
C TRP A 252 6.37 -15.01 -2.45
N GLY A 253 5.46 -14.93 -1.47
CA GLY A 253 5.84 -14.67 -0.08
C GLY A 253 5.55 -13.26 0.44
N ALA A 254 4.74 -12.44 -0.25
CA ALA A 254 4.28 -11.19 0.35
C ALA A 254 3.35 -11.47 1.54
N ASP A 255 3.76 -11.03 2.73
CA ASP A 255 3.02 -11.21 3.98
C ASP A 255 1.89 -10.20 4.16
N THR A 256 2.02 -9.03 3.54
CA THR A 256 0.98 -8.00 3.44
C THR A 256 1.03 -7.37 2.05
N VAL A 257 -0.08 -6.77 1.65
CA VAL A 257 -0.14 -6.01 0.40
C VAL A 257 -0.72 -4.63 0.65
N MET A 258 -0.19 -3.61 -0.01
CA MET A 258 -0.80 -2.28 -0.02
C MET A 258 -1.40 -1.98 -1.38
N ASP A 259 -2.67 -1.57 -1.39
CA ASP A 259 -3.29 -0.93 -2.54
C ASP A 259 -2.96 0.57 -2.53
N LEU A 260 -2.08 0.98 -3.45
CA LEU A 260 -1.67 2.37 -3.64
C LEU A 260 -2.32 3.00 -4.87
N SER A 261 -3.49 2.50 -5.27
CA SER A 261 -4.25 3.00 -6.42
C SER A 261 -4.50 4.50 -6.36
N THR A 262 -4.22 5.18 -7.47
CA THR A 262 -4.49 6.62 -7.65
C THR A 262 -5.20 6.94 -8.96
N GLY A 263 -5.72 5.93 -9.66
CA GLY A 263 -6.43 6.06 -10.93
C GLY A 263 -7.95 6.13 -10.76
N ARG A 264 -8.68 5.66 -11.76
CA ARG A 264 -10.15 5.51 -11.71
C ARG A 264 -10.51 4.27 -10.88
N HIS A 265 -11.75 4.23 -10.40
CA HIS A 265 -12.33 3.06 -9.73
C HIS A 265 -11.51 2.56 -8.53
N ILE A 266 -10.95 3.48 -7.74
CA ILE A 266 -10.13 3.14 -6.55
C ILE A 266 -10.94 2.29 -5.56
N HIS A 267 -12.22 2.62 -5.35
CA HIS A 267 -13.08 1.91 -4.42
C HIS A 267 -13.34 0.47 -4.87
N GLU A 268 -13.73 0.29 -6.14
CA GLU A 268 -14.09 -0.98 -6.74
C GLU A 268 -12.87 -1.89 -6.89
N THR A 269 -11.73 -1.33 -7.31
CA THR A 269 -10.45 -2.05 -7.38
C THR A 269 -10.11 -2.64 -6.01
N ARG A 270 -10.20 -1.82 -4.96
CA ARG A 270 -9.92 -2.25 -3.59
C ARG A 270 -10.91 -3.28 -3.08
N GLU A 271 -12.19 -3.18 -3.43
CA GLU A 271 -13.19 -4.18 -3.05
C GLU A 271 -12.81 -5.56 -3.61
N TRP A 272 -12.46 -5.62 -4.89
CA TRP A 272 -11.98 -6.86 -5.51
C TRP A 272 -10.69 -7.39 -4.88
N ILE A 273 -9.75 -6.52 -4.50
CA ILE A 273 -8.51 -6.89 -3.79
C ILE A 273 -8.84 -7.50 -2.43
N ILE A 274 -9.62 -6.81 -1.58
CA ILE A 274 -9.86 -7.26 -0.20
C ILE A 274 -10.65 -8.58 -0.20
N ARG A 275 -11.70 -8.70 -1.02
CA ARG A 275 -12.49 -9.94 -1.09
C ARG A 275 -11.69 -11.13 -1.62
N ASN A 276 -10.54 -10.89 -2.26
CA ASN A 276 -9.65 -11.92 -2.81
C ASN A 276 -8.29 -12.00 -2.11
N SER A 277 -8.12 -11.33 -0.96
CA SER A 277 -6.87 -11.35 -0.20
C SER A 277 -6.99 -12.25 1.02
N SER A 278 -6.06 -13.19 1.18
CA SER A 278 -5.86 -13.89 2.45
C SER A 278 -4.85 -13.19 3.35
N VAL A 279 -4.18 -12.14 2.88
CA VAL A 279 -3.18 -11.37 3.64
C VAL A 279 -3.70 -9.98 4.00
N PRO A 280 -3.14 -9.31 5.03
CA PRO A 280 -3.57 -7.97 5.40
C PRO A 280 -3.41 -6.96 4.26
N ILE A 281 -4.44 -6.14 4.05
CA ILE A 281 -4.45 -5.06 3.06
C ILE A 281 -4.24 -3.71 3.74
N GLY A 282 -3.23 -2.98 3.28
CA GLY A 282 -2.98 -1.61 3.68
C GLY A 282 -3.32 -0.59 2.60
N THR A 283 -3.55 0.65 3.00
CA THR A 283 -3.75 1.77 2.07
C THR A 283 -3.07 3.04 2.57
N VAL A 284 -3.07 4.05 1.70
CA VAL A 284 -2.74 5.43 2.04
C VAL A 284 -4.02 6.28 1.80
N PRO A 285 -4.88 6.48 2.82
CA PRO A 285 -6.21 7.08 2.62
C PRO A 285 -6.18 8.46 1.97
N ILE A 286 -5.09 9.22 2.14
CA ILE A 286 -4.94 10.55 1.54
C ILE A 286 -4.95 10.50 0.00
N TYR A 287 -4.63 9.38 -0.64
CA TYR A 287 -4.66 9.25 -2.09
C TYR A 287 -6.09 9.26 -2.64
N GLN A 288 -6.99 8.50 -2.02
CA GLN A 288 -8.40 8.52 -2.41
C GLN A 288 -9.07 9.83 -1.98
N ALA A 289 -8.73 10.37 -0.80
CA ALA A 289 -9.26 11.67 -0.39
C ALA A 289 -8.89 12.79 -1.38
N LEU A 290 -7.66 12.74 -1.93
CA LEU A 290 -7.22 13.69 -2.95
C LEU A 290 -7.99 13.51 -4.27
N GLU A 291 -8.35 12.29 -4.65
CA GLU A 291 -9.17 12.02 -5.83
C GLU A 291 -10.58 12.59 -5.66
N LYS A 292 -11.20 12.46 -4.49
CA LYS A 292 -12.52 13.03 -4.16
C LYS A 292 -12.59 14.56 -4.31
N VAL A 293 -11.44 15.24 -4.24
CA VAL A 293 -11.31 16.69 -4.45
C VAL A 293 -10.62 17.02 -5.78
N ASN A 294 -10.75 16.14 -6.77
CA ASN A 294 -10.27 16.32 -8.15
C ASN A 294 -8.76 16.58 -8.26
N GLY A 295 -7.95 16.04 -7.34
CA GLY A 295 -6.51 16.25 -7.34
C GLY A 295 -6.05 17.59 -6.76
N ILE A 296 -6.96 18.42 -6.26
CA ILE A 296 -6.66 19.74 -5.69
C ILE A 296 -6.35 19.56 -4.21
N ALA A 297 -5.05 19.48 -3.87
CA ALA A 297 -4.62 19.26 -2.51
C ALA A 297 -5.14 20.32 -1.52
N GLU A 298 -5.34 21.55 -1.98
CA GLU A 298 -5.90 22.66 -1.22
C GLU A 298 -7.32 22.37 -0.75
N ASP A 299 -8.13 21.70 -1.58
CA ASP A 299 -9.53 21.41 -1.26
C ASP A 299 -9.70 20.25 -0.27
N LEU A 300 -8.61 19.63 0.18
CA LEU A 300 -8.64 18.63 1.24
C LEU A 300 -9.11 19.23 2.56
N SER A 301 -9.92 18.47 3.29
CA SER A 301 -10.32 18.80 4.66
C SER A 301 -10.34 17.55 5.53
N TRP A 302 -10.50 17.74 6.84
CA TRP A 302 -10.71 16.63 7.78
C TRP A 302 -11.96 15.83 7.41
N GLU A 303 -13.04 16.48 6.98
CA GLU A 303 -14.31 15.83 6.65
C GLU A 303 -14.14 14.83 5.50
N VAL A 304 -13.52 15.25 4.39
CA VAL A 304 -13.23 14.37 3.25
C VAL A 304 -12.32 13.20 3.66
N PHE A 305 -11.31 13.49 4.49
CA PHE A 305 -10.40 12.47 4.99
C PHE A 305 -11.11 11.47 5.90
N ARG A 306 -11.94 11.94 6.84
CA ARG A 306 -12.74 11.13 7.76
C ARG A 306 -13.71 10.21 7.02
N GLU A 307 -14.43 10.73 6.03
CA GLU A 307 -15.33 9.91 5.19
C GLU A 307 -14.55 8.81 4.46
N THR A 308 -13.37 9.14 3.94
CA THR A 308 -12.49 8.17 3.28
C THR A 308 -11.98 7.10 4.24
N LEU A 309 -11.64 7.47 5.49
CA LEU A 309 -11.25 6.50 6.51
C LEU A 309 -12.39 5.53 6.85
N ILE A 310 -13.62 6.03 7.00
CA ILE A 310 -14.80 5.21 7.32
C ILE A 310 -15.08 4.25 6.17
N GLU A 311 -15.13 4.76 4.93
CA GLU A 311 -15.37 3.96 3.72
C GLU A 311 -14.38 2.79 3.62
N GLN A 312 -13.08 3.06 3.76
CA GLN A 312 -12.05 2.03 3.67
C GLN A 312 -12.09 1.05 4.85
N ALA A 313 -12.41 1.53 6.05
CA ALA A 313 -12.56 0.67 7.22
C ALA A 313 -13.76 -0.27 7.10
N GLU A 314 -14.86 0.18 6.49
CA GLU A 314 -16.04 -0.64 6.22
C GLU A 314 -15.77 -1.73 5.18
N GLN A 315 -14.97 -1.43 4.16
CA GLN A 315 -14.54 -2.43 3.17
C GLN A 315 -13.65 -3.52 3.77
N GLY A 316 -12.87 -3.19 4.81
CA GLY A 316 -11.99 -4.13 5.49
C GLY A 316 -10.50 -3.85 5.35
N VAL A 317 -10.07 -2.61 5.05
CA VAL A 317 -8.65 -2.28 5.10
C VAL A 317 -8.10 -2.52 6.51
N ASP A 318 -6.99 -3.24 6.63
CA ASP A 318 -6.43 -3.69 7.90
C ASP A 318 -5.53 -2.66 8.58
N TYR A 319 -4.86 -1.81 7.79
CA TYR A 319 -4.00 -0.75 8.31
C TYR A 319 -3.93 0.46 7.37
N PHE A 320 -3.73 1.63 7.97
CA PHE A 320 -3.61 2.90 7.26
C PHE A 320 -2.24 3.51 7.46
N THR A 321 -1.61 3.91 6.36
CA THR A 321 -0.46 4.81 6.40
C THR A 321 -0.96 6.25 6.43
N ILE A 322 -0.89 6.88 7.61
CA ILE A 322 -1.33 8.26 7.84
C ILE A 322 -0.11 9.15 8.13
N HIS A 323 0.06 10.22 7.37
CA HIS A 323 1.22 11.11 7.43
C HIS A 323 1.04 12.23 8.47
N ALA A 324 0.49 11.91 9.65
CA ALA A 324 0.25 12.90 10.72
C ALA A 324 1.55 13.50 11.29
N GLY A 325 2.70 12.88 11.06
CA GLY A 325 4.01 13.41 11.48
C GLY A 325 4.56 14.54 10.60
N VAL A 326 3.91 14.87 9.47
CA VAL A 326 4.32 15.98 8.59
C VAL A 326 3.76 17.28 9.13
N LEU A 327 4.42 17.83 10.14
CA LEU A 327 3.99 19.04 10.84
C LEU A 327 4.45 20.29 10.08
N LEU A 328 3.66 21.36 10.12
CA LEU A 328 3.93 22.63 9.43
C LEU A 328 5.36 23.12 9.69
N ARG A 329 5.77 23.12 10.97
CA ARG A 329 7.10 23.57 11.40
C ARG A 329 8.26 22.70 10.89
N TYR A 330 7.99 21.47 10.44
CA TYR A 330 9.02 20.57 9.91
C TYR A 330 9.25 20.77 8.41
N ILE A 331 8.30 21.36 7.68
CA ILE A 331 8.40 21.54 6.23
C ILE A 331 9.65 22.39 5.85
N PRO A 332 9.95 23.53 6.50
CA PRO A 332 11.15 24.31 6.17
C PRO A 332 12.48 23.55 6.35
N LEU A 333 12.53 22.55 7.23
CA LEU A 333 13.73 21.71 7.42
C LEU A 333 14.09 20.91 6.16
N THR A 334 13.13 20.75 5.23
CA THR A 334 13.32 20.04 3.98
C THR A 334 13.87 20.91 2.85
N ALA A 335 13.90 22.24 3.01
CA ALA A 335 14.24 23.18 1.93
C ALA A 335 15.66 23.01 1.37
N LYS A 336 16.60 22.51 2.19
CA LYS A 336 18.00 22.26 1.79
C LYS A 336 18.28 20.82 1.38
N ARG A 337 17.26 19.96 1.31
CA ARG A 337 17.44 18.56 0.87
C ARG A 337 17.63 18.51 -0.63
N MET A 338 18.59 17.71 -1.07
CA MET A 338 18.87 17.47 -2.49
C MET A 338 17.63 16.96 -3.26
N THR A 339 16.83 16.09 -2.64
CA THR A 339 15.67 15.44 -3.25
C THR A 339 14.33 15.88 -2.63
N GLY A 340 14.34 16.90 -1.76
CA GLY A 340 13.12 17.44 -1.13
C GLY A 340 12.31 16.41 -0.32
N ILE A 341 10.99 16.42 -0.53
CA ILE A 341 10.03 15.49 0.07
C ILE A 341 9.64 14.46 -0.98
N VAL A 342 10.17 13.23 -0.86
CA VAL A 342 9.93 12.13 -1.82
C VAL A 342 8.72 11.26 -1.47
N SER A 343 8.15 11.41 -0.27
CA SER A 343 6.89 10.75 0.08
C SER A 343 5.74 11.46 -0.64
N ARG A 344 4.97 10.72 -1.45
CA ARG A 344 3.77 11.25 -2.12
C ARG A 344 2.73 11.73 -1.11
N GLY A 345 2.39 10.92 -0.10
CA GLY A 345 1.45 11.34 0.94
C GLY A 345 1.99 12.53 1.74
N GLY A 346 3.28 12.52 2.06
CA GLY A 346 3.92 13.62 2.78
C GLY A 346 3.93 14.94 1.99
N SER A 347 4.14 14.90 0.68
CA SER A 347 4.11 16.11 -0.16
C SER A 347 2.70 16.70 -0.31
N ILE A 348 1.66 15.86 -0.32
CA ILE A 348 0.26 16.30 -0.30
C ILE A 348 -0.05 17.08 0.99
N HIS A 349 0.27 16.50 2.15
CA HIS A 349 0.07 17.18 3.44
C HIS A 349 0.92 18.46 3.54
N ALA A 350 2.18 18.43 3.07
CA ALA A 350 3.04 19.61 3.09
C ALA A 350 2.47 20.75 2.22
N LYS A 351 1.97 20.43 1.01
CA LYS A 351 1.32 21.42 0.13
C LYS A 351 0.11 22.05 0.83
N TRP A 352 -0.78 21.24 1.40
CA TRP A 352 -1.95 21.73 2.14
C TRP A 352 -1.56 22.65 3.31
N CYS A 353 -0.60 22.22 4.14
CA CYS A 353 -0.14 23.01 5.29
C CYS A 353 0.45 24.36 4.87
N LEU A 354 1.21 24.41 3.77
CA LEU A 354 1.80 25.65 3.26
C LEU A 354 0.74 26.59 2.66
N THR A 355 -0.25 26.07 1.95
CA THR A 355 -1.34 26.86 1.37
C THR A 355 -2.13 27.60 2.45
N TYR A 356 -2.51 26.90 3.52
CA TYR A 356 -3.34 27.49 4.58
C TYR A 356 -2.55 28.08 5.74
N HIS A 357 -1.24 27.83 5.79
CA HIS A 357 -0.40 28.13 6.95
C HIS A 357 -0.99 27.57 8.26
N LYS A 358 -1.50 26.34 8.21
CA LYS A 358 -2.13 25.62 9.33
C LYS A 358 -1.38 24.34 9.65
N GLU A 359 -1.52 23.86 10.88
CA GLU A 359 -0.96 22.57 11.28
C GLU A 359 -1.70 21.43 10.58
N ASN A 360 -1.03 20.29 10.39
CA ASN A 360 -1.56 19.16 9.66
C ASN A 360 -2.89 18.66 10.25
N PHE A 361 -3.97 18.70 9.48
CA PHE A 361 -5.30 18.30 9.97
C PHE A 361 -5.35 16.86 10.48
N ALA A 362 -4.56 15.93 9.94
CA ALA A 362 -4.50 14.55 10.42
C ALA A 362 -3.80 14.45 11.79
N TYR A 363 -2.88 15.37 12.08
CA TYR A 363 -2.28 15.52 13.41
C TYR A 363 -3.28 16.14 14.39
N GLU A 364 -3.94 17.24 14.02
CA GLU A 364 -4.89 17.94 14.89
C GLU A 364 -6.06 17.05 15.33
N HIS A 365 -6.46 16.07 14.50
CA HIS A 365 -7.55 15.13 14.79
C HIS A 365 -7.08 13.78 15.33
N CYS A 366 -5.77 13.61 15.58
CA CYS A 366 -5.22 12.46 16.27
C CYS A 366 -5.38 12.67 17.78
N THR A 367 -6.50 12.25 18.36
CA THR A 367 -6.70 12.34 19.81
C THR A 367 -5.83 11.30 20.53
N PRO A 368 -5.07 11.68 21.57
CA PRO A 368 -4.28 10.74 22.37
C PRO A 368 -5.12 9.75 23.19
#